data_AF-A0A0W8GAD3-F1
#
_entry.id   AF-A0A0W8GAD3-F1
#
_cell.length_a   1.000
_cell.length_b   1.000
_cell.length_c   1.000
_cell.angle_alpha   90.00
_cell.angle_beta   90.00
_cell.angle_gamma   90.00
#
_symmetry.space_group_name_H-M   'P 1'
#
loop_
_entity.id
_entity.type
_entity.pdbx_description
1 polymer ?
#
loop_
_entity_poly.entity_id
_entity_poly.type
_entity_poly.pdbx_seq_one_letter_code
_entity_poly.pdbx_strand_id
1 'polypeptide(L)'
;MSMRPVAAAVLAAVLTAALALSSLAAAPAQAAPPAGKGAGAVEAPPTLRASAILPKSMLTAPNCRVDETVRNDGYLNTYTLHTPQGDLKVLSTALLGQRLQECAAIVAMDKVEPAGQFGDAVKEKGKNTVKGAVNLVTRPLATVGSALSGVGKMFQRAEESLVESKASKYEDNPAAAALGYSRSKRDIAKHFGVDPYSTNPFVKERLDRLAGADFAGSLLATGASAAVPGAVGVGVSVAGTSKWLTDMDVALPPADLRRMNRGKLAAMGVPADLAEAFIDNTDLSPVHQTLLVNALAAMSRTANREAFIAFCLSTDSEDLALFRERMALMFASYDSRKEHLVRFERVGRFVAGRTQSGRLVLCFPLDMLVWTQSTANLVQRLQDSLPGRNAAKAEFWIGGGITPLAAKSLAALGIEAHPDAAAFLLGMAR
;
A
#
# COMPACT_ATOMS: atom_id res chain seq x y z
N MET A 1 79.34 17.33 -40.57
CA MET A 1 78.39 16.19 -40.57
C MET A 1 78.29 15.63 -39.17
N SER A 2 77.10 15.15 -38.80
CA SER A 2 76.70 14.53 -37.52
C SER A 2 75.98 15.46 -36.53
N MET A 3 74.65 15.27 -36.46
CA MET A 3 73.74 15.73 -35.41
C MET A 3 73.54 14.61 -34.37
N ARG A 4 73.43 14.98 -33.09
CA ARG A 4 72.71 14.30 -32.00
C ARG A 4 72.83 15.15 -30.70
N PRO A 5 72.07 14.88 -29.62
CA PRO A 5 70.68 15.29 -29.35
C PRO A 5 70.57 16.16 -28.07
N VAL A 6 69.36 16.63 -27.72
CA VAL A 6 69.09 17.51 -26.56
C VAL A 6 68.52 16.74 -25.35
N ALA A 7 69.01 17.18 -24.17
CA ALA A 7 68.84 16.81 -22.76
C ALA A 7 67.38 16.72 -22.22
N ALA A 8 67.00 15.93 -21.19
CA ALA A 8 67.39 15.87 -19.76
C ALA A 8 67.19 17.22 -19.01
N ALA A 9 66.05 17.45 -18.33
CA ALA A 9 65.70 17.14 -16.93
C ALA A 9 66.25 18.13 -15.86
N VAL A 10 65.41 18.38 -14.82
CA VAL A 10 65.71 18.82 -13.42
C VAL A 10 65.32 20.27 -12.99
N LEU A 11 64.16 20.36 -12.31
CA LEU A 11 63.90 20.75 -10.89
C LEU A 11 64.38 22.10 -10.26
N ALA A 12 63.39 22.82 -9.67
CA ALA A 12 63.38 23.70 -8.46
C ALA A 12 64.19 25.03 -8.45
N ALA A 13 63.82 26.14 -7.79
CA ALA A 13 62.63 26.72 -7.12
C ALA A 13 63.00 28.18 -6.68
N VAL A 14 62.03 28.96 -6.12
CA VAL A 14 62.19 30.18 -5.25
C VAL A 14 62.27 31.54 -6.01
N LEU A 15 61.53 32.65 -5.77
CA LEU A 15 60.61 33.15 -4.72
C LEU A 15 59.75 34.37 -5.23
N THR A 16 58.55 34.57 -4.65
CA THR A 16 57.82 35.86 -4.37
C THR A 16 57.49 36.89 -5.47
N ALA A 17 56.18 37.19 -5.65
CA ALA A 17 55.49 38.37 -5.08
C ALA A 17 54.09 38.58 -5.70
N ALA A 18 53.19 39.18 -4.92
CA ALA A 18 51.74 39.21 -5.07
C ALA A 18 51.18 40.27 -6.05
N LEU A 19 49.84 40.21 -6.20
CA LEU A 19 48.87 41.18 -6.77
C LEU A 19 48.58 41.09 -8.29
N ALA A 20 47.41 40.57 -8.63
CA ALA A 20 46.33 41.38 -9.21
C ALA A 20 45.03 40.56 -9.35
N LEU A 21 43.96 41.17 -8.86
CA LEU A 21 42.58 40.73 -8.86
C LEU A 21 41.96 40.71 -10.27
N SER A 22 41.10 39.72 -10.49
CA SER A 22 39.76 39.83 -11.09
C SER A 22 39.63 40.30 -12.55
N SER A 23 39.41 39.34 -13.45
CA SER A 23 38.44 39.53 -14.55
C SER A 23 37.92 38.20 -15.15
N LEU A 24 36.61 38.21 -15.41
CA LEU A 24 35.85 37.44 -16.42
C LEU A 24 35.62 35.92 -16.23
N ALA A 25 34.40 35.58 -15.85
CA ALA A 25 33.49 34.82 -16.73
C ALA A 25 32.03 34.95 -16.22
N ALA A 26 31.24 35.82 -16.84
CA ALA A 26 29.79 35.86 -16.65
C ALA A 26 29.18 34.66 -17.39
N ALA A 27 28.65 33.70 -16.64
CA ALA A 27 27.82 32.64 -17.19
C ALA A 27 26.47 33.23 -17.65
N PRO A 28 25.88 32.77 -18.76
CA PRO A 28 24.58 33.25 -19.21
C PRO A 28 23.53 32.89 -18.17
N ALA A 29 22.79 33.90 -17.72
CA ALA A 29 21.64 33.73 -16.84
C ALA A 29 20.63 32.80 -17.51
N GLN A 30 20.46 31.59 -16.98
CA GLN A 30 19.31 30.76 -17.29
C GLN A 30 18.06 31.53 -16.89
N ALA A 31 17.27 31.93 -17.88
CA ALA A 31 15.96 32.50 -17.66
C ALA A 31 15.16 31.53 -16.78
N ALA A 32 14.75 32.02 -15.61
CA ALA A 32 13.85 31.29 -14.74
C ALA A 32 12.61 30.88 -15.55
N PRO A 33 12.13 29.62 -15.43
CA PRO A 33 10.88 29.23 -16.06
C PRO A 33 9.77 30.20 -15.61
N PRO A 34 8.83 30.57 -16.49
CA PRO A 34 7.77 31.49 -16.14
C PRO A 34 7.02 30.94 -14.92
N ALA A 35 6.95 31.73 -13.86
CA ALA A 35 6.16 31.43 -12.69
C ALA A 35 4.71 31.18 -13.14
N GLY A 36 4.27 29.92 -13.02
CA GLY A 36 2.91 29.53 -13.33
C GLY A 36 1.94 30.37 -12.51
N LYS A 37 1.03 31.07 -13.18
CA LYS A 37 -0.08 31.76 -12.53
C LYS A 37 -0.98 30.72 -11.88
N GLY A 38 -1.01 30.71 -10.54
CA GLY A 38 -2.04 30.03 -9.76
C GLY A 38 -1.58 29.02 -8.70
N ALA A 39 -0.54 29.31 -7.91
CA ALA A 39 -0.34 28.56 -6.66
C ALA A 39 -1.06 29.30 -5.53
N GLY A 40 -2.27 28.85 -5.18
CA GLY A 40 -2.84 29.18 -3.88
C GLY A 40 -1.91 28.74 -2.74
N ALA A 41 -2.15 29.20 -1.51
CA ALA A 41 -1.35 28.76 -0.36
C ALA A 41 -1.34 27.22 -0.29
N VAL A 42 -0.16 26.63 -0.13
CA VAL A 42 0.06 25.20 0.07
C VAL A 42 0.68 24.95 1.44
N GLU A 43 0.55 23.75 1.96
CA GLU A 43 1.14 23.35 3.25
C GLU A 43 2.11 22.17 3.11
N ALA A 44 3.05 22.06 4.05
CA ALA A 44 3.96 20.94 4.13
C ALA A 44 3.28 19.73 4.77
N PRO A 45 3.62 18.49 4.36
CA PRO A 45 3.13 17.28 5.03
C PRO A 45 3.50 17.31 6.53
N PRO A 46 2.54 17.06 7.44
CA PRO A 46 2.77 17.20 8.87
C PRO A 46 3.45 15.97 9.48
N THR A 47 4.11 16.21 10.61
CA THR A 47 4.45 15.17 11.59
C THR A 47 3.39 15.19 12.67
N LEU A 48 2.78 14.03 12.91
CA LEU A 48 1.67 13.81 13.83
C LEU A 48 2.14 13.01 15.05
N ARG A 49 1.26 12.97 16.06
CA ARG A 49 1.40 12.10 17.23
C ARG A 49 0.46 10.92 17.14
N ALA A 50 0.98 9.70 17.29
CA ALA A 50 0.17 8.47 17.25
C ALA A 50 -0.99 8.54 18.27
N SER A 51 -0.70 8.97 19.50
CA SER A 51 -1.71 9.14 20.56
C SER A 51 -2.81 10.16 20.26
N ALA A 52 -2.58 11.06 19.29
CA ALA A 52 -3.56 12.08 18.90
C ALA A 52 -4.48 11.64 17.75
N ILE A 53 -4.06 10.65 16.95
CA ILE A 53 -4.76 10.26 15.72
C ILE A 53 -5.25 8.81 15.72
N LEU A 54 -4.80 8.00 16.70
CA LEU A 54 -5.20 6.61 16.85
C LEU A 54 -6.00 6.44 18.15
N PRO A 55 -6.98 5.53 18.18
CA PRO A 55 -7.60 5.11 19.43
C PRO A 55 -6.55 4.40 20.31
N LYS A 56 -6.75 4.43 21.62
CA LYS A 56 -5.81 3.82 22.60
C LYS A 56 -5.53 2.34 22.31
N SER A 57 -6.53 1.62 21.79
CA SER A 57 -6.43 0.20 21.39
C SER A 57 -5.46 -0.05 20.23
N MET A 58 -5.10 0.97 19.46
CA MET A 58 -4.15 0.88 18.35
C MET A 58 -2.73 1.35 18.70
N LEU A 59 -2.49 1.85 19.92
CA LEU A 59 -1.15 2.31 20.31
C LEU A 59 -0.23 1.15 20.70
N THR A 60 -0.80 0.03 21.13
CA THR A 60 -0.09 -1.16 21.59
C THR A 60 -0.84 -2.43 21.24
N ALA A 61 -0.11 -3.49 20.93
CA ALA A 61 -0.60 -4.86 20.82
C ALA A 61 0.35 -5.78 21.62
N PRO A 62 0.01 -7.07 21.86
CA PRO A 62 0.92 -7.99 22.53
C PRO A 62 2.33 -7.96 21.90
N ASN A 63 3.33 -7.64 22.72
CA ASN A 63 4.74 -7.46 22.34
C ASN A 63 5.03 -6.38 21.28
N CYS A 64 4.05 -5.57 20.87
CA CYS A 64 4.23 -4.54 19.86
C CYS A 64 3.78 -3.16 20.34
N ARG A 65 4.51 -2.12 19.94
CA ARG A 65 4.17 -0.73 20.29
C ARG A 65 4.34 0.18 19.08
N VAL A 66 3.37 1.06 18.87
CA VAL A 66 3.46 2.10 17.84
C VAL A 66 4.33 3.24 18.37
N ASP A 67 5.29 3.69 17.56
CA ASP A 67 6.07 4.88 17.86
C ASP A 67 5.17 6.12 17.93
N GLU A 68 5.51 7.06 18.81
CA GLU A 68 4.68 8.25 19.01
C GLU A 68 4.76 9.20 17.81
N THR A 69 5.87 9.18 17.05
CA THR A 69 6.07 10.05 15.88
C THR A 69 5.52 9.38 14.63
N VAL A 70 4.54 10.02 14.01
CA VAL A 70 3.91 9.55 12.77
C VAL A 70 4.16 10.57 11.67
N ARG A 71 4.66 10.13 10.52
CA ARG A 71 4.84 11.03 9.36
C ARG A 71 3.66 10.87 8.41
N ASN A 72 3.06 11.96 7.96
CA ASN A 72 2.11 11.93 6.86
C ASN A 72 2.79 12.40 5.58
N ASP A 73 2.52 11.77 4.44
CA ASP A 73 3.09 12.14 3.13
C ASP A 73 2.18 13.04 2.27
N GLY A 74 1.10 13.53 2.86
CA GLY A 74 0.02 14.28 2.23
C GLY A 74 -1.24 13.43 1.98
N TYR A 75 -1.12 12.11 2.10
CA TYR A 75 -2.15 11.12 1.77
C TYR A 75 -2.27 10.05 2.86
N LEU A 76 -1.17 9.35 3.13
CA LEU A 76 -1.10 8.25 4.09
C LEU A 76 -0.14 8.57 5.24
N ASN A 77 -0.47 8.01 6.40
CA ASN A 77 0.40 8.01 7.57
C ASN A 77 1.41 6.86 7.46
N THR A 78 2.65 7.14 7.80
CA THR A 78 3.72 6.15 7.96
C THR A 78 4.03 6.00 9.44
N TYR A 79 3.76 4.81 9.94
CA TYR A 79 4.01 4.42 11.32
C TYR A 79 5.31 3.64 11.45
N THR A 80 5.91 3.69 12.64
CA THR A 80 6.94 2.74 13.05
C THR A 80 6.32 1.84 14.10
N LEU A 81 6.27 0.54 13.84
CA LEU A 81 5.79 -0.46 14.79
C LEU A 81 7.00 -1.20 15.35
N HIS A 82 7.26 -0.99 16.64
CA HIS A 82 8.31 -1.70 17.37
C HIS A 82 7.83 -3.12 17.68
N THR A 83 8.62 -4.11 17.29
CA THR A 83 8.39 -5.53 17.59
C THR A 83 9.66 -6.14 18.20
N PRO A 84 9.58 -7.29 18.90
CA PRO A 84 10.77 -7.93 19.47
C PRO A 84 11.79 -8.36 18.41
N GLN A 85 11.34 -8.58 17.18
CA GLN A 85 12.16 -9.03 16.06
C GLN A 85 12.76 -7.86 15.26
N GLY A 86 12.32 -6.63 15.51
CA GLY A 86 12.77 -5.41 14.84
C GLY A 86 11.64 -4.45 14.49
N ASP A 87 11.99 -3.26 14.00
CA ASP A 87 11.01 -2.24 13.63
C ASP A 87 10.39 -2.52 12.25
N LEU A 88 9.07 -2.36 12.15
CA LEU A 88 8.34 -2.37 10.88
C LEU A 88 7.89 -0.95 10.51
N LYS A 89 8.15 -0.55 9.27
CA LYS A 89 7.53 0.64 8.68
C LYS A 89 6.19 0.24 8.08
N VAL A 90 5.12 0.90 8.52
CA VAL A 90 3.76 0.55 8.14
C VAL A 90 3.08 1.74 7.48
N LEU A 91 2.72 1.57 6.21
CA LEU A 91 2.16 2.61 5.36
C LEU A 91 0.64 2.47 5.36
N SER A 92 -0.04 3.45 5.93
CA SER A 92 -1.47 3.55 6.25
C SER A 92 -1.91 3.10 7.64
N THR A 93 -2.93 3.77 8.17
CA THR A 93 -3.63 3.36 9.41
C THR A 93 -4.33 2.01 9.24
N ALA A 94 -4.85 1.75 8.04
CA ALA A 94 -5.51 0.48 7.73
C ALA A 94 -4.54 -0.71 7.81
N LEU A 95 -3.35 -0.57 7.22
CA LEU A 95 -2.30 -1.60 7.31
C LEU A 95 -1.77 -1.73 8.75
N LEU A 96 -1.68 -0.64 9.49
CA LEU A 96 -1.32 -0.68 10.91
C LEU A 96 -2.28 -1.56 11.73
N GLY A 97 -3.58 -1.45 11.49
CA GLY A 97 -4.58 -2.32 12.12
C GLY A 97 -4.30 -3.80 11.87
N GLN A 98 -3.97 -4.17 10.62
CA GLN A 98 -3.59 -5.54 10.26
C GLN A 98 -2.30 -5.98 10.99
N ARG A 99 -1.26 -5.13 11.01
CA ARG A 99 0.02 -5.46 11.69
C ARG A 99 -0.13 -5.62 13.20
N LEU A 100 -1.02 -4.86 13.85
CA LEU A 100 -1.29 -5.00 15.28
C LEU A 100 -2.03 -6.32 15.60
N GLN A 101 -2.98 -6.73 14.75
CA GLN A 101 -3.62 -8.04 14.86
C GLN A 101 -2.60 -9.17 14.66
N GLU A 102 -1.71 -9.02 13.68
CA GLU A 102 -0.63 -9.97 13.43
C GLU A 102 0.33 -10.12 14.61
N CYS A 103 0.63 -9.04 15.34
CA CYS A 103 1.43 -9.13 16.57
C CYS A 103 0.78 -10.06 17.62
N ALA A 104 -0.53 -9.96 17.82
CA ALA A 104 -1.25 -10.87 18.70
C ALA A 104 -1.21 -12.32 18.18
N ALA A 105 -1.38 -12.51 16.88
CA ALA A 105 -1.30 -13.83 16.25
C ALA A 105 0.10 -14.46 16.36
N ILE A 106 1.16 -13.67 16.24
CA ILE A 106 2.55 -14.09 16.46
C ILE A 106 2.73 -14.68 17.86
N VAL A 107 2.25 -13.98 18.88
CA VAL A 107 2.31 -14.48 20.27
C VAL A 107 1.53 -15.79 20.45
N ALA A 108 0.40 -15.95 19.75
CA ALA A 108 -0.36 -17.19 19.77
C ALA A 108 0.35 -18.34 19.03
N MET A 109 0.91 -18.06 17.85
CA MET A 109 1.68 -19.03 17.06
C MET A 109 2.93 -19.51 17.81
N ASP A 110 3.63 -18.61 18.52
CA ASP A 110 4.83 -18.94 19.29
C ASP A 110 4.54 -19.83 20.51
N LYS A 111 3.28 -19.93 20.95
CA LYS A 111 2.85 -20.86 22.02
C LYS A 111 2.54 -22.27 21.51
N VAL A 112 2.34 -22.44 20.21
CA VAL A 112 2.16 -23.77 19.62
C VAL A 112 3.54 -24.36 19.42
N GLU A 113 4.02 -25.08 20.43
CA GLU A 113 5.26 -25.85 20.31
C GLU A 113 5.06 -26.99 19.30
N PRO A 114 5.99 -27.18 18.34
CA PRO A 114 6.03 -28.42 17.58
C PRO A 114 6.37 -29.56 18.54
N ALA A 115 5.38 -30.37 18.90
CA ALA A 115 5.62 -31.62 19.63
C ALA A 115 6.61 -32.46 18.81
N GLY A 116 7.66 -32.94 19.49
CA GLY A 116 8.91 -33.39 18.89
C GLY A 116 8.76 -34.24 17.62
N GLN A 117 9.26 -33.71 16.50
CA GLN A 117 9.66 -34.50 15.32
C GLN A 117 10.55 -33.73 14.32
N PHE A 118 11.20 -32.63 14.73
CA PHE A 118 12.21 -31.92 13.93
C PHE A 118 13.64 -32.06 14.47
N GLY A 119 13.86 -32.90 15.48
CA GLY A 119 15.18 -33.14 16.06
C GLY A 119 16.20 -33.68 15.05
N ASP A 120 15.74 -34.45 14.05
CA ASP A 120 16.64 -35.15 13.12
C ASP A 120 16.76 -34.47 11.74
N ALA A 121 15.72 -33.79 11.25
CA ALA A 121 15.78 -33.09 9.95
C ALA A 121 16.54 -31.75 10.00
N VAL A 122 16.66 -31.12 11.19
CA VAL A 122 17.38 -29.85 11.37
C VAL A 122 18.89 -30.08 11.55
N LYS A 123 19.33 -31.26 11.99
CA LYS A 123 20.74 -31.58 12.25
C LYS A 123 21.61 -31.60 10.99
N GLU A 124 21.05 -31.96 9.83
CA GLU A 124 21.79 -32.03 8.56
C GLU A 124 21.89 -30.67 7.85
N LYS A 125 20.86 -29.81 7.94
CA LYS A 125 20.91 -28.45 7.34
C LYS A 125 21.55 -27.38 8.24
N GLY A 126 21.69 -27.65 9.54
CA GLY A 126 22.21 -26.69 10.52
C GLY A 126 23.71 -26.41 10.45
N LYS A 127 24.51 -27.20 9.72
CA LYS A 127 25.97 -27.01 9.69
C LYS A 127 26.47 -25.95 8.70
N ASN A 128 25.68 -25.55 7.71
CA ASN A 128 26.16 -24.63 6.64
C ASN A 128 25.27 -23.41 6.35
N THR A 129 24.37 -22.99 7.23
CA THR A 129 23.54 -21.79 7.00
C THR A 129 23.51 -20.85 8.20
N VAL A 130 24.69 -20.37 8.60
CA VAL A 130 24.83 -19.29 9.62
C VAL A 130 25.44 -18.00 9.02
N LYS A 131 25.55 -17.89 7.68
CA LYS A 131 26.11 -16.68 7.03
C LYS A 131 25.18 -15.96 6.03
N GLY A 132 23.89 -16.29 5.99
CA GLY A 132 22.99 -15.82 4.92
C GLY A 132 21.98 -14.72 5.26
N ALA A 133 21.67 -14.43 6.53
CA ALA A 133 20.45 -13.68 6.87
C ALA A 133 20.65 -12.41 7.73
N VAL A 134 21.88 -11.92 7.90
CA VAL A 134 22.16 -10.75 8.77
C VAL A 134 22.36 -9.45 7.99
N ASN A 135 22.45 -9.47 6.65
CA ASN A 135 22.77 -8.28 5.85
C ASN A 135 21.58 -7.57 5.17
N LEU A 136 20.33 -7.90 5.53
CA LEU A 136 19.15 -7.16 5.00
C LEU A 136 18.53 -6.14 5.96
N VAL A 137 19.03 -6.01 7.20
CA VAL A 137 18.40 -5.16 8.24
C VAL A 137 19.39 -4.18 8.88
N THR A 138 20.53 -3.91 8.23
CA THR A 138 21.51 -2.92 8.72
C THR A 138 22.05 -2.07 7.58
N ARG A 139 21.15 -1.30 6.94
CA ARG A 139 21.56 -0.06 6.28
C ARG A 139 21.01 1.12 7.08
N PRO A 140 21.87 2.07 7.51
CA PRO A 140 21.43 3.23 8.26
C PRO A 140 20.45 4.06 7.42
N LEU A 141 19.40 4.56 8.08
CA LEU A 141 18.37 5.47 7.57
C LEU A 141 18.94 6.86 7.21
N ALA A 142 19.90 6.92 6.30
CA ALA A 142 20.47 8.15 5.76
C ALA A 142 19.73 8.63 4.48
N THR A 143 18.44 8.30 4.35
CA THR A 143 17.55 8.93 3.35
C THR A 143 16.45 9.69 4.09
N VAL A 144 16.89 10.69 4.84
CA VAL A 144 16.04 11.66 5.54
C VAL A 144 15.36 12.51 4.47
N GLY A 145 14.08 12.26 4.18
CA GLY A 145 13.24 13.22 3.45
C GLY A 145 12.03 12.67 2.72
N SER A 146 12.17 11.64 1.89
CA SER A 146 11.38 11.57 0.65
C SER A 146 10.97 10.16 0.18
N ALA A 147 10.80 9.19 1.09
CA ALA A 147 10.17 7.92 0.72
C ALA A 147 8.64 8.08 0.69
N LEU A 148 8.09 8.49 -0.46
CA LEU A 148 6.64 8.53 -0.69
C LEU A 148 6.04 7.13 -0.65
N SER A 149 4.83 7.00 -0.08
CA SER A 149 4.05 5.76 -0.18
C SER A 149 3.76 5.40 -1.64
N GLY A 150 3.38 4.15 -1.93
CA GLY A 150 2.91 3.76 -3.26
C GLY A 150 1.70 4.59 -3.69
N VAL A 151 0.81 4.91 -2.74
CA VAL A 151 -0.31 5.85 -2.94
C VAL A 151 0.19 7.26 -3.27
N GLY A 152 1.16 7.80 -2.52
CA GLY A 152 1.80 9.10 -2.80
C GLY A 152 2.47 9.14 -4.17
N LYS A 153 3.17 8.06 -4.56
CA LYS A 153 3.75 7.90 -5.90
C LYS A 153 2.68 7.83 -6.98
N MET A 154 1.56 7.13 -6.75
CA MET A 154 0.43 7.10 -7.68
C MET A 154 -0.12 8.51 -7.91
N PHE A 155 -0.31 9.29 -6.85
CA PHE A 155 -0.80 10.67 -6.93
C PHE A 155 0.21 11.61 -7.62
N GLN A 156 1.50 11.49 -7.32
CA GLN A 156 2.55 12.25 -8.02
C GLN A 156 2.64 11.87 -9.50
N ARG A 157 2.54 10.59 -9.86
CA ARG A 157 2.53 10.17 -11.27
C ARG A 157 1.29 10.65 -12.02
N ALA A 158 0.17 10.88 -11.33
CA ALA A 158 -1.01 11.53 -11.89
C ALA A 158 -0.79 13.03 -12.16
N GLU A 159 0.11 13.67 -11.43
CA GLU A 159 0.67 14.98 -11.79
C GLU A 159 1.63 14.87 -12.98
N GLU A 160 2.46 13.85 -13.11
CA GLU A 160 3.55 13.90 -14.11
C GLU A 160 3.17 13.43 -15.54
N SER A 161 2.12 12.63 -15.75
CA SER A 161 2.00 11.88 -17.02
C SER A 161 1.12 12.50 -18.12
N LEU A 162 1.79 12.98 -19.18
CA LEU A 162 1.47 12.70 -20.60
C LEU A 162 2.43 11.62 -21.20
N VAL A 163 3.16 10.86 -20.37
CA VAL A 163 4.08 9.82 -20.86
C VAL A 163 3.82 8.47 -20.17
N GLU A 164 3.86 7.45 -21.04
CA GLU A 164 3.56 6.04 -20.87
C GLU A 164 4.55 5.31 -19.94
N SER A 165 4.04 4.37 -19.14
CA SER A 165 4.82 3.55 -18.21
C SER A 165 4.91 2.10 -18.70
N LYS A 166 6.15 1.57 -18.69
CA LYS A 166 6.57 0.25 -19.21
C LYS A 166 6.03 -0.96 -18.44
N ALA A 167 6.03 -2.08 -19.18
CA ALA A 167 5.57 -3.42 -18.84
C ALA A 167 6.31 -4.12 -17.69
N SER A 168 5.61 -5.14 -17.17
CA SER A 168 5.89 -6.02 -16.04
C SER A 168 7.11 -6.93 -16.24
N LYS A 169 7.60 -7.45 -15.11
CA LYS A 169 8.63 -8.48 -15.02
C LYS A 169 8.04 -9.65 -14.22
N TYR A 170 8.31 -10.86 -14.71
CA TYR A 170 8.06 -12.18 -14.11
C TYR A 170 6.78 -12.92 -14.52
N GLU A 171 6.98 -13.92 -15.38
CA GLU A 171 6.32 -15.23 -15.29
C GLU A 171 7.24 -16.23 -14.58
N ASP A 172 6.58 -17.13 -13.85
CA ASP A 172 6.88 -18.51 -13.43
C ASP A 172 8.23 -18.96 -12.85
N ASN A 173 8.08 -19.73 -11.75
CA ASN A 173 8.88 -20.92 -11.48
C ASN A 173 7.93 -22.08 -11.09
N PRO A 174 7.95 -23.23 -11.78
CA PRO A 174 7.05 -24.34 -11.49
C PRO A 174 7.60 -25.21 -10.36
N ALA A 175 6.79 -25.47 -9.33
CA ALA A 175 7.04 -26.59 -8.43
C ALA A 175 5.72 -27.18 -7.90
N ALA A 176 5.29 -28.27 -8.53
CA ALA A 176 4.19 -29.13 -8.13
C ALA A 176 4.48 -29.96 -6.85
N ALA A 177 5.37 -29.51 -5.97
CA ALA A 177 5.77 -30.23 -4.75
C ALA A 177 4.99 -29.79 -3.48
N ALA A 178 4.06 -28.84 -3.57
CA ALA A 178 3.55 -28.11 -2.39
C ALA A 178 2.02 -28.11 -2.20
N LEU A 179 1.26 -29.03 -2.81
CA LEU A 179 -0.20 -29.04 -2.63
C LEU A 179 -0.64 -29.23 -1.17
N GLY A 180 0.12 -30.01 -0.38
CA GLY A 180 -0.10 -30.17 1.08
C GLY A 180 0.39 -28.97 1.89
N TYR A 181 1.65 -28.55 1.68
CA TYR A 181 2.29 -27.45 2.42
C TYR A 181 1.54 -26.11 2.29
N SER A 182 1.14 -25.75 1.06
CA SER A 182 0.39 -24.52 0.82
C SER A 182 -1.03 -24.58 1.40
N ARG A 183 -1.62 -25.77 1.56
CA ARG A 183 -2.92 -25.94 2.22
C ARG A 183 -2.78 -25.76 3.73
N SER A 184 -1.86 -26.49 4.38
CA SER A 184 -1.59 -26.35 5.82
C SER A 184 -1.31 -24.90 6.20
N LYS A 185 -0.51 -24.17 5.40
CA LYS A 185 -0.25 -22.74 5.63
C LYS A 185 -1.51 -21.90 5.69
N ARG A 186 -2.49 -22.14 4.79
CA ARG A 186 -3.75 -21.38 4.78
C ARG A 186 -4.69 -21.80 5.90
N ASP A 187 -4.73 -23.09 6.25
CA ASP A 187 -5.53 -23.59 7.37
C ASP A 187 -5.01 -23.02 8.71
N ILE A 188 -3.69 -22.97 8.87
CA ILE A 188 -3.02 -22.32 10.01
C ILE A 188 -3.30 -20.81 10.01
N ALA A 189 -3.13 -20.13 8.87
CA ALA A 189 -3.42 -18.70 8.77
C ALA A 189 -4.88 -18.37 9.14
N LYS A 190 -5.84 -19.20 8.66
CA LYS A 190 -7.25 -19.12 9.02
C LYS A 190 -7.48 -19.35 10.52
N HIS A 191 -6.82 -20.34 11.10
CA HIS A 191 -6.91 -20.64 12.53
C HIS A 191 -6.42 -19.48 13.41
N PHE A 192 -5.32 -18.82 13.03
CA PHE A 192 -4.76 -17.67 13.75
C PHE A 192 -5.34 -16.31 13.31
N GLY A 193 -6.28 -16.30 12.36
CA GLY A 193 -6.92 -15.08 11.86
C GLY A 193 -5.95 -14.10 11.19
N VAL A 194 -4.97 -14.59 10.43
CA VAL A 194 -4.02 -13.77 9.65
C VAL A 194 -4.13 -14.05 8.16
N ASP A 195 -3.69 -13.12 7.32
CA ASP A 195 -3.64 -13.32 5.87
C ASP A 195 -2.49 -14.29 5.50
N PRO A 196 -2.76 -15.43 4.84
CA PRO A 196 -1.71 -16.35 4.38
C PRO A 196 -0.73 -15.72 3.38
N TYR A 197 -1.09 -14.60 2.76
CA TYR A 197 -0.27 -13.82 1.82
C TYR A 197 0.30 -12.53 2.42
N SER A 198 0.20 -12.35 3.73
CA SER A 198 0.77 -11.19 4.43
C SER A 198 2.25 -10.97 4.08
N THR A 199 2.62 -9.70 3.84
CA THR A 199 4.03 -9.31 3.62
C THR A 199 4.82 -9.15 4.92
N ASN A 200 4.18 -9.25 6.10
CA ASN A 200 4.90 -9.18 7.37
C ASN A 200 5.87 -10.37 7.48
N PRO A 201 7.19 -10.11 7.48
CA PRO A 201 8.18 -11.18 7.45
C PRO A 201 8.08 -12.09 8.67
N PHE A 202 7.69 -11.54 9.83
CA PHE A 202 7.60 -12.28 11.08
C PHE A 202 6.39 -13.23 11.10
N VAL A 203 5.28 -12.86 10.48
CA VAL A 203 4.12 -13.75 10.28
C VAL A 203 4.46 -14.83 9.26
N LYS A 204 5.04 -14.44 8.12
CA LYS A 204 5.40 -15.37 7.05
C LYS A 204 6.30 -16.50 7.56
N GLU A 205 7.34 -16.17 8.31
CA GLU A 205 8.26 -17.16 8.89
C GLU A 205 7.56 -18.16 9.82
N ARG A 206 6.61 -17.71 10.63
CA ARG A 206 5.86 -18.57 11.57
C ARG A 206 4.86 -19.46 10.85
N LEU A 207 4.12 -18.90 9.89
CA LEU A 207 3.25 -19.68 9.03
C LEU A 207 4.03 -20.76 8.27
N ASP A 208 5.20 -20.43 7.72
CA ASP A 208 6.05 -21.37 6.98
C ASP A 208 6.59 -22.48 7.89
N ARG A 209 6.96 -22.16 9.13
CA ARG A 209 7.42 -23.11 10.15
C ARG A 209 6.32 -24.05 10.62
N LEU A 210 5.16 -23.51 11.00
CA LEU A 210 4.02 -24.29 11.47
C LEU A 210 3.45 -25.16 10.34
N ALA A 211 3.38 -24.66 9.10
CA ALA A 211 2.95 -25.45 7.95
C ALA A 211 3.92 -26.59 7.64
N GLY A 212 5.23 -26.34 7.77
CA GLY A 212 6.25 -27.38 7.64
C GLY A 212 6.10 -28.45 8.72
N ALA A 213 5.77 -28.04 9.95
CA ALA A 213 5.53 -28.95 11.06
C ALA A 213 4.27 -29.80 10.88
N ASP A 214 3.14 -29.19 10.53
CA ASP A 214 1.86 -29.87 10.27
C ASP A 214 1.96 -30.87 9.11
N PHE A 215 2.74 -30.54 8.07
CA PHE A 215 3.01 -31.45 6.96
C PHE A 215 3.87 -32.67 7.36
N ALA A 216 4.81 -32.51 8.29
CA ALA A 216 5.68 -33.58 8.77
C ALA A 216 5.03 -34.45 9.87
N GLY A 217 3.92 -34.01 10.45
CA GLY A 217 3.11 -34.71 11.43
C GLY A 217 1.94 -33.81 11.85
N SER A 218 0.73 -34.36 12.01
CA SER A 218 -0.49 -33.54 12.13
C SER A 218 -0.58 -32.77 13.46
N LEU A 219 0.07 -31.62 13.52
CA LEU A 219 0.07 -30.68 14.63
C LEU A 219 -1.37 -30.22 14.94
N LEU A 220 -2.21 -30.04 13.90
CA LEU A 220 -3.62 -29.71 14.04
C LEU A 220 -4.48 -30.89 14.57
N ALA A 221 -4.05 -32.14 14.41
CA ALA A 221 -4.79 -33.30 14.95
C ALA A 221 -4.32 -33.76 16.34
N THR A 222 -3.08 -33.47 16.74
CA THR A 222 -2.50 -34.01 17.99
C THR A 222 -2.42 -33.03 19.16
N GLY A 223 -2.65 -31.73 18.97
CA GLY A 223 -2.73 -30.83 20.11
C GLY A 223 -2.63 -29.36 19.79
N ALA A 224 -3.77 -28.69 19.70
CA ALA A 224 -3.93 -27.30 20.12
C ALA A 224 -5.42 -26.98 20.31
N SER A 225 -6.04 -27.59 21.33
CA SER A 225 -7.25 -27.05 21.98
C SER A 225 -6.92 -25.82 22.84
N ALA A 226 -5.78 -25.17 22.61
CA ALA A 226 -5.48 -23.89 23.21
C ALA A 226 -6.49 -22.93 22.61
N ALA A 227 -7.44 -22.48 23.43
CA ALA A 227 -8.28 -21.36 23.08
C ALA A 227 -7.35 -20.23 22.65
N VAL A 228 -7.27 -20.00 21.33
CA VAL A 228 -6.76 -18.75 20.80
C VAL A 228 -7.62 -17.71 21.51
N PRO A 229 -7.06 -16.78 22.29
CA PRO A 229 -7.82 -15.63 22.73
C PRO A 229 -8.30 -14.95 21.45
N GLY A 230 -9.53 -15.27 21.05
CA GLY A 230 -10.15 -14.71 19.88
C GLY A 230 -10.17 -13.21 20.09
N ALA A 231 -9.60 -12.47 19.15
CA ALA A 231 -10.19 -11.28 18.54
C ALA A 231 -10.77 -10.17 19.46
N VAL A 232 -10.50 -10.20 20.77
CA VAL A 232 -11.05 -9.31 21.79
C VAL A 232 -9.86 -8.64 22.46
N GLY A 233 -9.43 -7.51 21.90
CA GLY A 233 -8.37 -6.72 22.52
C GLY A 233 -7.86 -5.56 21.68
N VAL A 234 -7.87 -5.67 20.35
CA VAL A 234 -7.74 -4.51 19.47
C VAL A 234 -9.14 -4.12 19.06
N GLY A 235 -9.72 -3.13 19.75
CA GLY A 235 -11.07 -2.59 19.52
C GLY A 235 -11.24 -1.86 18.19
N VAL A 236 -10.61 -2.35 17.12
CA VAL A 236 -10.90 -1.95 15.75
C VAL A 236 -11.64 -3.11 15.14
N SER A 237 -12.96 -3.05 15.26
CA SER A 237 -13.79 -3.66 14.24
C SER A 237 -13.31 -3.08 12.92
N VAL A 238 -12.58 -3.88 12.14
CA VAL A 238 -12.53 -3.72 10.70
C VAL A 238 -13.94 -4.10 10.19
N ALA A 239 -15.01 -3.46 10.69
CA ALA A 239 -16.36 -4.02 10.66
C ALA A 239 -16.90 -4.15 9.24
N GLY A 240 -16.37 -3.34 8.31
CA GLY A 240 -16.60 -3.47 6.88
C GLY A 240 -15.89 -4.67 6.29
N THR A 241 -14.58 -4.80 6.50
CA THR A 241 -13.79 -5.91 5.93
C THR A 241 -14.04 -7.24 6.63
N SER A 242 -14.46 -7.25 7.90
CA SER A 242 -14.75 -8.46 8.66
C SER A 242 -15.96 -9.20 8.10
N LYS A 243 -17.01 -8.52 7.62
CA LYS A 243 -18.12 -9.19 6.92
C LYS A 243 -17.66 -9.87 5.62
N TRP A 244 -16.86 -9.17 4.81
CA TRP A 244 -16.37 -9.70 3.53
C TRP A 244 -15.28 -10.77 3.65
N LEU A 245 -14.42 -10.68 4.69
CA LEU A 245 -13.46 -11.73 5.06
C LEU A 245 -14.15 -12.94 5.69
N THR A 246 -15.27 -12.74 6.41
CA THR A 246 -16.08 -13.85 6.94
C THR A 246 -16.78 -14.61 5.81
N ASP A 247 -17.20 -13.91 4.76
CA ASP A 247 -17.84 -14.50 3.57
C ASP A 247 -16.82 -15.12 2.57
N MET A 248 -15.52 -14.86 2.76
CA MET A 248 -14.45 -15.40 1.92
C MET A 248 -13.69 -16.50 2.66
N ASP A 249 -13.74 -17.73 2.13
CA ASP A 249 -12.89 -18.79 2.65
C ASP A 249 -11.44 -18.58 2.22
N VAL A 250 -10.67 -17.86 3.04
CA VAL A 250 -9.23 -17.62 2.87
C VAL A 250 -8.40 -18.93 2.78
N ALA A 251 -8.98 -20.08 3.14
CA ALA A 251 -8.37 -21.39 2.96
C ALA A 251 -8.45 -21.92 1.52
N LEU A 252 -9.25 -21.30 0.64
CA LEU A 252 -9.30 -21.69 -0.76
C LEU A 252 -7.93 -21.53 -1.44
N PRO A 253 -7.53 -22.49 -2.30
CA PRO A 253 -6.35 -22.35 -3.12
C PRO A 253 -6.37 -21.06 -3.97
N PRO A 254 -5.22 -20.40 -4.18
CA PRO A 254 -5.17 -19.22 -5.03
C PRO A 254 -5.70 -19.47 -6.44
N ALA A 255 -5.50 -20.66 -7.01
CA ALA A 255 -6.04 -21.03 -8.31
C ALA A 255 -7.59 -21.03 -8.32
N ASP A 256 -8.21 -21.41 -7.21
CA ASP A 256 -9.67 -21.47 -7.06
C ASP A 256 -10.23 -20.05 -6.90
N LEU A 257 -9.59 -19.23 -6.07
CA LEU A 257 -9.91 -17.80 -5.93
C LEU A 257 -9.80 -17.08 -7.28
N ARG A 258 -8.70 -17.30 -8.02
CA ARG A 258 -8.52 -16.74 -9.36
C ARG A 258 -9.58 -17.21 -10.33
N ARG A 259 -9.95 -18.50 -10.33
CA ARG A 259 -11.03 -19.03 -11.17
C ARG A 259 -12.38 -18.40 -10.83
N MET A 260 -12.70 -18.24 -9.54
CA MET A 260 -13.90 -17.52 -9.10
C MET A 260 -13.89 -16.06 -9.56
N ASN A 261 -12.74 -15.39 -9.43
CA ASN A 261 -12.55 -14.01 -9.86
C ASN A 261 -12.74 -13.87 -11.38
N ARG A 262 -12.16 -14.76 -12.19
CA ARG A 262 -12.39 -14.81 -13.65
C ARG A 262 -13.87 -14.91 -13.98
N GLY A 263 -14.58 -15.84 -13.34
CA GLY A 263 -16.02 -16.02 -13.56
C GLY A 263 -16.83 -14.76 -13.24
N LYS A 264 -16.53 -14.10 -12.12
CA LYS A 264 -17.17 -12.83 -11.75
C LYS A 264 -16.80 -11.70 -12.71
N LEU A 265 -15.52 -11.54 -13.05
CA LEU A 265 -15.05 -10.53 -14.01
C LEU A 265 -15.74 -10.69 -15.37
N ALA A 266 -15.83 -11.91 -15.89
CA ALA A 266 -16.57 -12.20 -17.12
C ALA A 266 -18.06 -11.85 -17.00
N ALA A 267 -18.72 -12.22 -15.89
CA ALA A 267 -20.11 -11.87 -15.64
C ALA A 267 -20.35 -10.34 -15.50
N MET A 268 -19.32 -9.57 -15.15
CA MET A 268 -19.35 -8.11 -15.13
C MET A 268 -19.11 -7.47 -16.50
N GLY A 269 -18.76 -8.26 -17.53
CA GLY A 269 -18.42 -7.76 -18.87
C GLY A 269 -16.97 -7.33 -19.01
N VAL A 270 -16.08 -7.68 -18.07
CA VAL A 270 -14.65 -7.34 -18.16
C VAL A 270 -14.00 -8.15 -19.28
N PRO A 271 -13.30 -7.50 -20.23
CA PRO A 271 -12.54 -8.20 -21.28
C PRO A 271 -11.54 -9.20 -20.71
N ALA A 272 -11.36 -10.34 -21.37
CA ALA A 272 -10.53 -11.44 -20.86
C ALA A 272 -9.06 -11.02 -20.68
N ASP A 273 -8.50 -10.27 -21.63
CA ASP A 273 -7.14 -9.71 -21.56
C ASP A 273 -6.96 -8.78 -20.35
N LEU A 274 -7.96 -7.92 -20.09
CA LEU A 274 -7.96 -7.05 -18.91
C LEU A 274 -8.10 -7.85 -17.60
N ALA A 275 -8.93 -8.89 -17.59
CA ALA A 275 -9.11 -9.76 -16.44
C ALA A 275 -7.81 -10.52 -16.09
N GLU A 276 -7.11 -11.08 -17.09
CA GLU A 276 -5.83 -11.75 -16.88
C GLU A 276 -4.75 -10.77 -16.40
N ALA A 277 -4.62 -9.60 -17.03
CA ALA A 277 -3.65 -8.58 -16.58
C ALA A 277 -3.87 -8.15 -15.12
N PHE A 278 -5.12 -8.12 -14.66
CA PHE A 278 -5.45 -7.85 -13.26
C PHE A 278 -5.10 -9.03 -12.33
N ILE A 279 -5.40 -10.26 -12.74
CA ILE A 279 -5.14 -11.48 -11.97
C ILE A 279 -3.65 -11.78 -11.84
N ASP A 280 -2.86 -11.45 -12.86
CA ASP A 280 -1.43 -11.68 -12.91
C ASP A 280 -0.63 -10.58 -12.21
N ASN A 281 -1.27 -9.48 -11.79
CA ASN A 281 -0.62 -8.47 -10.97
C ASN A 281 -0.26 -9.05 -9.60
N THR A 282 1.04 -9.27 -9.37
CA THR A 282 1.60 -9.91 -8.18
C THR A 282 1.53 -9.06 -6.91
N ASP A 283 1.41 -7.74 -7.05
CA ASP A 283 1.26 -6.83 -5.90
C ASP A 283 -0.18 -6.82 -5.37
N LEU A 284 -1.14 -7.32 -6.15
CA LEU A 284 -2.49 -7.65 -5.68
C LEU A 284 -2.55 -9.12 -5.25
N SER A 285 -2.47 -9.36 -3.94
CA SER A 285 -2.64 -10.72 -3.39
C SER A 285 -3.98 -11.34 -3.83
N PRO A 286 -4.10 -12.68 -3.87
CA PRO A 286 -5.38 -13.34 -4.17
C PRO A 286 -6.54 -12.87 -3.27
N VAL A 287 -6.24 -12.47 -2.03
CA VAL A 287 -7.20 -11.88 -1.09
C VAL A 287 -7.64 -10.49 -1.58
N HIS A 288 -6.69 -9.60 -1.91
CA HIS A 288 -7.00 -8.27 -2.45
C HIS A 288 -7.83 -8.36 -3.73
N GLN A 289 -7.43 -9.23 -4.65
CA GLN A 289 -8.16 -9.46 -5.90
C GLN A 289 -9.60 -9.89 -5.63
N THR A 290 -9.80 -10.83 -4.70
CA THR A 290 -11.12 -11.40 -4.42
C THR A 290 -12.03 -10.40 -3.70
N LEU A 291 -11.52 -9.66 -2.71
CA LEU A 291 -12.29 -8.63 -2.01
C LEU A 291 -12.72 -7.51 -2.96
N LEU A 292 -11.81 -7.07 -3.83
CA LEU A 292 -12.09 -6.07 -4.85
C LEU A 292 -13.15 -6.56 -5.85
N VAL A 293 -12.97 -7.76 -6.40
CA VAL A 293 -13.93 -8.35 -7.36
C VAL A 293 -15.30 -8.58 -6.71
N ASN A 294 -15.35 -8.99 -5.43
CA ASN A 294 -16.60 -9.14 -4.69
C ASN A 294 -17.32 -7.79 -4.50
N ALA A 295 -16.59 -6.74 -4.15
CA ALA A 295 -17.14 -5.40 -4.01
C ALA A 295 -17.78 -4.92 -5.33
N LEU A 296 -17.07 -5.09 -6.46
CA LEU A 296 -17.59 -4.75 -7.79
C LEU A 296 -18.78 -5.63 -8.23
N ALA A 297 -18.75 -6.92 -7.88
CA ALA A 297 -19.83 -7.85 -8.21
C ALA A 297 -21.12 -7.49 -7.44
N ALA A 298 -21.00 -7.01 -6.19
CA ALA A 298 -22.13 -6.54 -5.39
C ALA A 298 -22.85 -5.35 -6.03
N MET A 299 -22.13 -4.51 -6.77
CA MET A 299 -22.66 -3.39 -7.56
C MET A 299 -23.21 -3.87 -8.92
N SER A 300 -24.15 -4.84 -8.90
CA SER A 300 -24.64 -5.53 -10.10
C SER A 300 -25.33 -4.62 -11.13
N ARG A 301 -25.87 -3.48 -10.71
CA ARG A 301 -26.56 -2.48 -11.56
C ARG A 301 -25.66 -1.31 -11.96
N THR A 302 -24.37 -1.35 -11.62
CA THR A 302 -23.40 -0.33 -12.00
C THR A 302 -22.68 -0.74 -13.29
N ALA A 303 -22.80 0.08 -14.33
CA ALA A 303 -22.15 -0.17 -15.60
C ALA A 303 -20.65 0.17 -15.58
N ASN A 304 -19.91 -0.32 -16.58
CA ASN A 304 -18.50 -0.01 -16.80
C ASN A 304 -17.55 -0.37 -15.63
N ARG A 305 -17.80 -1.49 -14.95
CA ARG A 305 -16.97 -1.96 -13.82
C ARG A 305 -15.54 -2.32 -14.24
N GLU A 306 -15.33 -2.63 -15.51
CA GLU A 306 -14.04 -2.80 -16.15
C GLU A 306 -13.13 -1.56 -16.03
N ALA A 307 -13.69 -0.34 -15.95
CA ALA A 307 -12.90 0.87 -15.72
C ALA A 307 -12.18 0.85 -14.36
N PHE A 308 -12.80 0.26 -13.33
CA PHE A 308 -12.18 0.08 -12.02
C PHE A 308 -11.08 -0.99 -12.06
N ILE A 309 -11.30 -2.09 -12.80
CA ILE A 309 -10.28 -3.12 -13.01
C ILE A 309 -9.06 -2.56 -13.75
N ALA A 310 -9.29 -1.79 -14.82
CA ALA A 310 -8.23 -1.11 -15.57
C ALA A 310 -7.45 -0.11 -14.72
N PHE A 311 -8.12 0.61 -13.81
CA PHE A 311 -7.46 1.47 -12.84
C PHE A 311 -6.49 0.67 -11.95
N CYS A 312 -6.84 -0.56 -11.58
CA CYS A 312 -6.04 -1.39 -10.68
C CYS A 312 -4.77 -2.00 -11.31
N LEU A 313 -4.62 -1.97 -12.63
CA LEU A 313 -3.46 -2.57 -13.30
C LEU A 313 -2.12 -1.96 -12.89
N SER A 314 -2.09 -0.66 -12.58
CA SER A 314 -0.84 0.03 -12.20
C SER A 314 -0.44 -0.15 -10.72
N THR A 315 -0.92 -1.21 -10.06
CA THR A 315 -0.60 -1.48 -8.65
C THR A 315 0.81 -2.04 -8.59
N ASP A 316 1.70 -1.39 -7.85
CA ASP A 316 3.13 -1.73 -7.73
C ASP A 316 3.63 -1.80 -6.27
N SER A 317 2.70 -1.84 -5.31
CA SER A 317 2.99 -1.98 -3.88
C SER A 317 1.79 -2.48 -3.06
N GLU A 318 2.05 -3.06 -1.89
CA GLU A 318 1.01 -3.54 -0.95
C GLU A 318 0.11 -2.40 -0.43
N ASP A 319 0.69 -1.24 -0.09
CA ASP A 319 -0.10 -0.11 0.40
C ASP A 319 -1.06 0.42 -0.68
N LEU A 320 -0.64 0.40 -1.95
CA LEU A 320 -1.49 0.76 -3.08
C LEU A 320 -2.54 -0.32 -3.37
N ALA A 321 -2.20 -1.60 -3.21
CA ALA A 321 -3.15 -2.71 -3.31
C ALA A 321 -4.27 -2.59 -2.27
N LEU A 322 -3.90 -2.38 -1.00
CA LEU A 322 -4.85 -2.18 0.10
C LEU A 322 -5.69 -0.91 -0.11
N PHE A 323 -5.08 0.18 -0.59
CA PHE A 323 -5.80 1.40 -0.93
C PHE A 323 -6.89 1.14 -2.00
N ARG A 324 -6.58 0.38 -3.06
CA ARG A 324 -7.52 0.08 -4.15
C ARG A 324 -8.61 -0.91 -3.73
N GLU A 325 -8.28 -1.91 -2.93
CA GLU A 325 -9.27 -2.80 -2.31
C GLU A 325 -10.27 -1.98 -1.48
N ARG A 326 -9.76 -1.15 -0.56
CA ARG A 326 -10.60 -0.31 0.30
C ARG A 326 -11.43 0.69 -0.50
N MET A 327 -10.89 1.21 -1.60
CA MET A 327 -11.62 2.09 -2.50
C MET A 327 -12.82 1.36 -3.13
N ALA A 328 -12.64 0.12 -3.59
CA ALA A 328 -13.74 -0.68 -4.13
C ALA A 328 -14.84 -0.95 -3.07
N LEU A 329 -14.42 -1.26 -1.84
CA LEU A 329 -15.34 -1.44 -0.70
C LEU A 329 -16.10 -0.15 -0.35
N MET A 330 -15.42 1.01 -0.38
CA MET A 330 -16.07 2.30 -0.17
C MET A 330 -17.12 2.59 -1.24
N PHE A 331 -16.82 2.31 -2.51
CA PHE A 331 -17.79 2.45 -3.60
C PHE A 331 -19.00 1.52 -3.44
N ALA A 332 -18.77 0.23 -3.13
CA ALA A 332 -19.86 -0.72 -2.91
C ALA A 332 -20.76 -0.31 -1.72
N SER A 333 -20.15 0.16 -0.62
CA SER A 333 -20.91 0.70 0.51
C SER A 333 -21.66 1.97 0.15
N TYR A 334 -21.07 2.88 -0.61
CA TYR A 334 -21.75 4.09 -1.07
C TYR A 334 -22.98 3.75 -1.91
N ASP A 335 -22.81 2.86 -2.91
CA ASP A 335 -23.88 2.39 -3.80
C ASP A 335 -25.07 1.83 -3.02
N SER A 336 -24.78 1.03 -1.98
CA SER A 336 -25.80 0.38 -1.16
C SER A 336 -26.44 1.26 -0.08
N ARG A 337 -25.70 2.23 0.50
CA ARG A 337 -26.13 2.97 1.71
C ARG A 337 -26.50 4.42 1.45
N LYS A 338 -25.97 5.04 0.39
CA LYS A 338 -26.08 6.48 0.15
C LYS A 338 -26.87 6.77 -1.12
N GLU A 339 -26.34 6.39 -2.27
CA GLU A 339 -26.97 6.63 -3.56
C GLU A 339 -26.44 5.65 -4.60
N HIS A 340 -27.33 5.12 -5.44
CA HIS A 340 -26.97 4.18 -6.50
C HIS A 340 -25.98 4.79 -7.50
N LEU A 341 -24.91 4.06 -7.80
CA LEU A 341 -23.91 4.37 -8.82
C LEU A 341 -24.33 3.76 -10.15
N VAL A 342 -24.65 4.60 -11.13
CA VAL A 342 -25.10 4.14 -12.45
C VAL A 342 -23.96 3.60 -13.31
N ARG A 343 -22.74 4.17 -13.20
CA ARG A 343 -21.56 3.69 -13.91
C ARG A 343 -20.25 4.18 -13.28
N PHE A 344 -19.15 3.48 -13.55
CA PHE A 344 -17.81 4.02 -13.34
C PHE A 344 -17.33 4.84 -14.54
N GLU A 345 -16.51 5.86 -14.27
CA GLU A 345 -15.90 6.74 -15.27
C GLU A 345 -14.42 6.94 -14.95
N ARG A 346 -13.58 6.92 -15.97
CA ARG A 346 -12.19 7.34 -15.84
C ARG A 346 -12.15 8.87 -15.81
N VAL A 347 -11.52 9.44 -14.78
CA VAL A 347 -11.26 10.88 -14.66
C VAL A 347 -9.77 11.09 -14.47
N GLY A 348 -9.08 11.47 -15.54
CA GLY A 348 -7.62 11.45 -15.60
C GLY A 348 -7.08 10.05 -15.31
N ARG A 349 -6.26 9.91 -14.27
CA ARG A 349 -5.74 8.61 -13.78
C ARG A 349 -6.59 7.96 -12.70
N PHE A 350 -7.69 8.59 -12.28
CA PHE A 350 -8.60 8.05 -11.27
C PHE A 350 -9.81 7.41 -11.91
N VAL A 351 -10.57 6.73 -11.05
CA VAL A 351 -11.90 6.22 -11.34
C VAL A 351 -12.89 6.90 -10.41
N ALA A 352 -14.01 7.35 -10.97
CA ALA A 352 -15.11 7.96 -10.24
C ALA A 352 -16.39 7.16 -10.48
N GLY A 353 -17.28 7.12 -9.49
CA GLY A 353 -18.64 6.62 -9.66
C GLY A 353 -19.57 7.77 -10.06
N ARG A 354 -20.36 7.60 -11.12
CA ARG A 354 -21.48 8.52 -11.40
C ARG A 354 -22.71 8.04 -10.65
N THR A 355 -23.31 8.93 -9.86
CA THR A 355 -24.56 8.64 -9.15
C THR A 355 -25.77 8.79 -10.07
N GLN A 356 -26.92 8.27 -9.64
CA GLN A 356 -28.19 8.44 -10.36
C GLN A 356 -28.61 9.92 -10.49
N SER A 357 -28.28 10.77 -9.53
CA SER A 357 -28.46 12.25 -9.59
C SER A 357 -27.43 12.96 -10.48
N GLY A 358 -26.48 12.22 -11.05
CA GLY A 358 -25.46 12.73 -11.96
C GLY A 358 -24.23 13.35 -11.29
N ARG A 359 -24.07 13.19 -9.97
CA ARG A 359 -22.86 13.60 -9.24
C ARG A 359 -21.70 12.65 -9.52
N LEU A 360 -20.48 13.14 -9.35
CA LEU A 360 -19.26 12.35 -9.48
C LEU A 360 -18.67 12.10 -8.11
N VAL A 361 -18.61 10.83 -7.71
CA VAL A 361 -18.12 10.40 -6.41
C VAL A 361 -16.72 9.83 -6.58
N LEU A 362 -15.77 10.35 -5.82
CA LEU A 362 -14.43 9.81 -5.69
C LEU A 362 -14.20 9.37 -4.24
N CYS A 363 -13.99 8.07 -4.05
CA CYS A 363 -13.63 7.53 -2.73
C CYS A 363 -12.11 7.49 -2.59
N PHE A 364 -11.58 8.16 -1.58
CA PHE A 364 -10.15 8.22 -1.29
C PHE A 364 -9.88 7.64 0.10
N PRO A 365 -9.51 6.35 0.23
CA PRO A 365 -9.16 5.72 1.50
C PRO A 365 -7.79 6.19 2.05
N LEU A 366 -7.67 7.51 2.23
CA LEU A 366 -6.55 8.23 2.81
C LEU A 366 -6.65 8.23 4.33
N ASP A 367 -5.52 8.40 5.01
CA ASP A 367 -5.53 8.65 6.46
C ASP A 367 -5.77 10.12 6.77
N MET A 368 -5.18 11.00 5.96
CA MET A 368 -5.40 12.42 6.05
C MET A 368 -5.04 13.08 4.72
N LEU A 369 -5.95 13.92 4.20
CA LEU A 369 -5.68 14.75 3.04
C LEU A 369 -5.08 16.11 3.45
N VAL A 370 -3.92 16.42 2.90
CA VAL A 370 -3.16 17.66 3.12
C VAL A 370 -3.06 18.43 1.79
N TRP A 371 -3.17 19.76 1.84
CA TRP A 371 -3.11 20.63 0.65
C TRP A 371 -1.66 20.94 0.24
N THR A 372 -0.94 19.89 -0.12
CA THR A 372 0.41 20.01 -0.66
C THR A 372 0.40 20.54 -2.09
N GLN A 373 1.56 20.92 -2.62
CA GLN A 373 1.68 21.32 -4.04
C GLN A 373 1.18 20.22 -4.98
N SER A 374 1.55 18.96 -4.72
CA SER A 374 1.09 17.83 -5.54
C SER A 374 -0.42 17.64 -5.45
N THR A 375 -1.02 17.84 -4.26
CA THR A 375 -2.49 17.81 -4.10
C THR A 375 -3.16 18.91 -4.92
N ALA A 376 -2.66 20.14 -4.83
CA ALA A 376 -3.21 21.28 -5.57
C ALA A 376 -3.12 21.04 -7.09
N ASN A 377 -1.98 20.56 -7.58
CA ASN A 377 -1.76 20.27 -8.99
C ASN A 377 -2.66 19.13 -9.49
N LEU A 378 -2.80 18.08 -8.68
CA LEU A 378 -3.66 16.95 -8.97
C LEU A 378 -5.12 17.35 -9.09
N VAL A 379 -5.64 18.11 -8.11
CA VAL A 379 -7.03 18.54 -8.10
C VAL A 379 -7.30 19.49 -9.27
N GLN A 380 -6.36 20.37 -9.61
CA GLN A 380 -6.48 21.20 -10.81
C GLN A 380 -6.61 20.36 -12.09
N ARG A 381 -5.76 19.34 -12.27
CA ARG A 381 -5.86 18.43 -13.42
C ARG A 381 -7.15 17.62 -13.43
N LEU A 382 -7.63 17.24 -12.24
CA LEU A 382 -8.92 16.58 -12.12
C LEU A 382 -10.03 17.51 -12.63
N GLN A 383 -10.05 18.77 -12.20
CA GLN A 383 -11.01 19.76 -12.70
C GLN A 383 -10.93 19.93 -14.21
N ASP A 384 -9.74 20.01 -14.78
CA ASP A 384 -9.55 20.12 -16.23
C ASP A 384 -10.08 18.87 -16.98
N SER A 385 -10.04 17.71 -16.32
CA SER A 385 -10.57 16.43 -16.83
C SER A 385 -12.08 16.26 -16.63
N LEU A 386 -12.72 17.11 -15.80
CA LEU A 386 -14.15 17.07 -15.54
C LEU A 386 -14.88 17.93 -16.59
N PRO A 387 -15.72 17.34 -17.46
CA PRO A 387 -16.35 18.07 -18.56
C PRO A 387 -17.36 19.12 -18.05
N GLY A 388 -17.12 20.40 -18.32
CA GLY A 388 -18.09 21.50 -18.18
C GLY A 388 -18.85 21.54 -16.84
N ARG A 389 -20.19 21.66 -16.89
CA ARG A 389 -21.11 21.80 -15.73
C ARG A 389 -21.09 20.62 -14.73
N ASN A 390 -20.28 19.57 -14.94
CA ASN A 390 -20.14 18.44 -14.02
C ASN A 390 -19.03 18.59 -12.96
N ALA A 391 -18.11 19.55 -13.12
CA ALA A 391 -17.05 19.78 -12.12
C ALA A 391 -17.61 20.30 -10.77
N ALA A 392 -18.67 21.12 -10.81
CA ALA A 392 -19.36 21.68 -9.64
C ALA A 392 -20.23 20.67 -8.86
N LYS A 393 -20.05 19.37 -9.10
CA LYS A 393 -20.84 18.27 -8.53
C LYS A 393 -19.97 17.07 -8.12
N ALA A 394 -18.68 17.30 -7.90
CA ALA A 394 -17.77 16.28 -7.43
C ALA A 394 -17.82 16.17 -5.90
N GLU A 395 -17.98 14.95 -5.40
CA GLU A 395 -17.91 14.60 -3.98
C GLU A 395 -16.65 13.77 -3.71
N PHE A 396 -15.82 14.23 -2.78
CA PHE A 396 -14.65 13.50 -2.29
C PHE A 396 -14.98 12.84 -0.96
N TRP A 397 -15.03 11.52 -0.94
CA TRP A 397 -15.25 10.73 0.26
C TRP A 397 -13.90 10.25 0.79
N ILE A 398 -13.38 10.93 1.80
CA ILE A 398 -12.02 10.74 2.31
C ILE A 398 -12.09 9.84 3.55
N GLY A 399 -11.31 8.76 3.54
CA GLY A 399 -11.32 7.74 4.59
C GLY A 399 -11.11 8.32 5.99
N GLY A 400 -10.06 9.12 6.17
CA GLY A 400 -9.74 9.84 7.40
C GLY A 400 -9.89 11.35 7.27
N GLY A 401 -9.02 12.08 7.98
CA GLY A 401 -9.17 13.53 8.17
C GLY A 401 -8.82 14.37 6.95
N ILE A 402 -9.08 15.68 7.07
CA ILE A 402 -8.66 16.69 6.11
C ILE A 402 -8.15 17.91 6.87
N THR A 403 -7.07 18.55 6.40
CA THR A 403 -6.59 19.79 7.01
C THR A 403 -7.53 20.97 6.70
N PRO A 404 -7.52 22.04 7.53
CA PRO A 404 -8.32 23.23 7.25
C PRO A 404 -8.02 23.85 5.87
N LEU A 405 -6.75 23.85 5.45
CA LEU A 405 -6.36 24.40 4.15
C LEU A 405 -6.88 23.52 3.00
N ALA A 406 -6.79 22.19 3.12
CA ALA A 406 -7.32 21.28 2.10
C ALA A 406 -8.84 21.40 1.99
N ALA A 407 -9.56 21.45 3.11
CA ALA A 407 -11.02 21.62 3.11
C ALA A 407 -11.43 22.93 2.45
N LYS A 408 -10.79 24.05 2.83
CA LYS A 408 -11.05 25.36 2.23
C LYS A 408 -10.75 25.37 0.73
N SER A 409 -9.67 24.74 0.31
CA SER A 409 -9.24 24.74 -1.08
C SER A 409 -10.13 23.86 -1.96
N LEU A 410 -10.53 22.67 -1.50
CA LEU A 410 -11.53 21.85 -2.21
C LEU A 410 -12.87 22.59 -2.34
N ALA A 411 -13.33 23.25 -1.28
CA ALA A 411 -14.58 24.01 -1.33
C ALA A 411 -14.50 25.19 -2.31
N ALA A 412 -13.38 25.91 -2.37
CA ALA A 412 -13.14 26.97 -3.35
C ALA A 412 -13.16 26.47 -4.80
N LEU A 413 -12.89 25.18 -5.00
CA LEU A 413 -12.90 24.48 -6.27
C LEU A 413 -14.27 23.81 -6.57
N GLY A 414 -15.27 24.02 -5.71
CA GLY A 414 -16.62 23.47 -5.89
C GLY A 414 -16.70 21.95 -5.64
N ILE A 415 -15.71 21.39 -4.94
CA ILE A 415 -15.66 19.97 -4.56
C ILE A 415 -16.16 19.83 -3.13
N GLU A 416 -17.21 19.04 -2.95
CA GLU A 416 -17.73 18.71 -1.62
C GLU A 416 -16.86 17.62 -0.98
N ALA A 417 -16.28 17.88 0.18
CA ALA A 417 -15.42 16.93 0.89
C ALA A 417 -16.16 16.32 2.09
N HIS A 418 -16.18 15.00 2.16
CA HIS A 418 -16.69 14.21 3.27
C HIS A 418 -15.52 13.51 3.98
N PRO A 419 -14.89 14.14 5.00
CA PRO A 419 -13.84 13.50 5.79
C PRO A 419 -14.41 12.42 6.71
N ASP A 420 -13.52 11.58 7.24
CA ASP A 420 -13.83 10.45 8.14
C ASP A 420 -14.85 9.46 7.56
N ALA A 421 -14.91 9.36 6.23
CA ALA A 421 -15.85 8.51 5.51
C ALA A 421 -15.66 7.02 5.81
N ALA A 422 -14.50 6.59 6.30
CA ALA A 422 -14.27 5.19 6.65
C ALA A 422 -15.22 4.69 7.75
N ALA A 423 -15.66 5.55 8.67
CA ALA A 423 -16.63 5.15 9.69
C ALA A 423 -17.98 4.78 9.06
N PHE A 424 -18.45 5.59 8.12
CA PHE A 424 -19.73 5.38 7.44
C PHE A 424 -19.67 4.28 6.36
N LEU A 425 -18.63 4.32 5.51
CA LEU A 425 -18.51 3.45 4.34
C LEU A 425 -17.80 2.12 4.61
N LEU A 426 -16.95 2.05 5.64
CA LEU A 426 -16.21 0.83 5.99
C LEU A 426 -16.53 0.32 7.40
N GLY A 427 -17.49 0.94 8.11
CA GLY A 427 -17.92 0.51 9.44
C GLY A 427 -16.80 0.56 10.49
N MET A 428 -15.76 1.37 10.30
CA MET A 428 -14.64 1.44 11.23
C MET A 428 -14.99 2.34 12.43
N ALA A 429 -14.75 1.85 13.65
CA ALA A 429 -14.84 2.68 14.85
C ALA A 429 -13.62 3.63 14.92
N ARG A 430 -13.84 4.84 15.46
CA ARG A 430 -12.77 5.83 15.69
C ARG A 430 -11.86 5.44 16.83
#